data_AF-A0A653JAE6-F1
#
_entry.id   AF-A0A653JAE6-F1
#
_cell.length_a   1.000
_cell.length_b   1.000
_cell.length_c   1.000
_cell.angle_alpha   90.00
_cell.angle_beta   90.00
_cell.angle_gamma   90.00
#
_symmetry.space_group_name_H-M   'P 1'
#
loop_
_entity.id
_entity.type
_entity.pdbx_description
1 polymer ?
#
loop_
_entity_poly.entity_id
_entity_poly.type
_entity_poly.pdbx_seq_one_letter_code
_entity_poly.pdbx_strand_id
1 'polypeptide(L)'
;MDEDCARSSAFRSLSGLSAMSIPPDDRPVYRLLTGKDDRAFCERVSEALEQGWRLYGSPSLHWDTSENCMKAAQAVVWKDAEVIK
;
A
#
# COMPACT_ATOMS: atom_id res chain seq x y z
N MET A 1 -18.48 -35.05 -37.37
CA MET A 1 -18.66 -34.16 -36.20
C MET A 1 -17.84 -34.78 -35.09
N ASP A 2 -16.53 -34.94 -35.25
CA ASP A 2 -15.50 -33.87 -35.16
C ASP A 2 -15.63 -33.20 -33.78
N GLU A 3 -14.63 -33.13 -32.89
CA GLU A 3 -13.19 -33.16 -33.08
C GLU A 3 -12.50 -33.24 -31.70
N ASP A 4 -11.33 -33.88 -31.69
CA ASP A 4 -10.13 -33.64 -30.87
C ASP A 4 -10.20 -33.48 -29.34
N CYS A 5 -9.57 -34.37 -28.56
CA CYS A 5 -8.11 -34.51 -28.46
C CYS A 5 -7.43 -33.23 -27.97
N ALA A 6 -7.25 -33.12 -26.65
CA ALA A 6 -6.00 -32.70 -26.01
C ALA A 6 -6.30 -32.50 -24.52
N ARG A 7 -5.83 -33.39 -23.66
CA ARG A 7 -4.51 -33.30 -23.03
C ARG A 7 -4.40 -32.15 -22.03
N SER A 8 -3.76 -32.54 -20.94
CA SER A 8 -3.05 -31.72 -19.98
C SER A 8 -3.91 -31.13 -18.88
N SER A 9 -3.80 -31.68 -17.67
CA SER A 9 -2.64 -31.35 -16.83
C SER A 9 -2.52 -29.83 -16.67
N ALA A 10 -3.54 -29.24 -16.07
CA ALA A 10 -3.37 -28.05 -15.26
C ALA A 10 -4.13 -28.17 -13.93
N PHE A 11 -4.14 -29.38 -13.35
CA PHE A 11 -3.96 -29.52 -11.89
C PHE A 11 -2.51 -29.14 -11.54
N ARG A 12 -2.05 -27.99 -12.07
CA ARG A 12 -0.81 -27.35 -11.66
C ARG A 12 -1.18 -26.66 -10.37
N SER A 13 -0.95 -27.37 -9.27
CA SER A 13 -0.22 -26.84 -8.13
C SER A 13 0.20 -25.38 -8.36
N LEU A 14 -0.64 -24.41 -7.99
CA LEU A 14 -0.26 -23.00 -7.96
C LEU A 14 0.48 -22.73 -6.64
N SER A 15 1.46 -23.58 -6.36
CA SER A 15 2.45 -23.43 -5.29
C SER A 15 3.58 -22.50 -5.73
N GLY A 16 3.29 -21.42 -6.47
CA GLY A 16 4.37 -20.69 -7.17
C GLY A 16 4.04 -19.35 -7.82
N LEU A 17 2.90 -18.71 -7.52
CA LEU A 17 2.78 -17.27 -7.79
C LEU A 17 3.26 -16.54 -6.55
N SER A 18 4.55 -16.21 -6.59
CA SER A 18 5.27 -15.34 -5.68
C SER A 18 4.35 -14.25 -5.11
N ALA A 19 4.21 -14.22 -3.79
CA ALA A 19 3.57 -13.18 -3.00
C ALA A 19 4.36 -11.86 -3.11
N MET A 20 4.43 -11.28 -4.30
CA MET A 20 5.42 -10.26 -4.63
C MET A 20 4.96 -8.83 -4.36
N SER A 21 3.86 -8.63 -3.61
CA SER A 21 3.41 -7.28 -3.25
C SER A 21 2.42 -7.20 -2.08
N ILE A 22 2.11 -8.29 -1.37
CA ILE A 22 1.07 -8.27 -0.33
C ILE A 22 1.74 -7.98 1.03
N PRO A 23 1.33 -6.93 1.76
CA PRO A 23 1.86 -6.66 3.10
C PRO A 23 1.53 -7.83 4.03
N PRO A 24 2.33 -8.05 5.10
CA PRO A 24 1.93 -9.03 6.11
C PRO A 24 0.53 -8.67 6.63
N ASP A 25 -0.31 -9.69 6.84
CA ASP A 25 -1.68 -9.57 7.40
C ASP A 25 -2.78 -9.14 6.40
N ASP A 26 -2.63 -9.42 5.08
CA ASP A 26 -3.63 -9.09 4.04
C ASP A 26 -4.05 -7.61 4.05
N ARG A 27 -3.14 -6.74 4.50
CA ARG A 27 -3.39 -5.30 4.61
C ARG A 27 -3.35 -4.64 3.24
N PRO A 28 -4.05 -3.51 3.04
CA PRO A 28 -3.93 -2.76 1.80
C PRO A 28 -2.50 -2.28 1.60
N VAL A 29 -1.97 -2.45 0.39
CA VAL A 29 -0.62 -1.98 -0.01
C VAL A 29 -0.43 -0.47 0.07
N TYR A 30 -1.53 0.27 0.06
CA TYR A 30 -1.56 1.72 0.13
C TYR A 30 -2.29 2.14 1.41
N ARG A 31 -1.70 3.08 2.14
CA ARG A 31 -2.30 3.71 3.31
C ARG A 31 -2.08 5.21 3.25
N LEU A 32 -3.15 5.98 3.40
CA LEU A 32 -3.08 7.42 3.54
C LEU A 32 -3.15 7.77 5.03
N LEU A 33 -2.07 8.33 5.57
CA LEU A 33 -2.05 8.87 6.93
C LEU A 33 -2.51 10.32 6.86
N THR A 34 -3.59 10.64 7.57
CA THR A 34 -4.07 12.01 7.73
C THR A 34 -4.13 12.40 9.20
N GLY A 35 -4.05 13.68 9.48
CA GLY A 35 -4.19 14.23 10.82
C GLY A 35 -3.74 15.68 10.89
N LYS A 36 -3.73 16.24 12.08
CA LYS A 36 -3.17 17.56 12.31
C LYS A 36 -1.63 17.51 12.24
N ASP A 37 -1.02 18.59 11.77
CA ASP A 37 0.43 18.77 11.65
C ASP A 37 1.07 18.93 13.03
N ASP A 38 1.13 17.83 13.79
CA ASP A 38 1.71 17.77 15.13
C ASP A 38 2.75 16.65 15.22
N ARG A 39 3.49 16.62 16.34
CA ARG A 39 4.42 15.53 16.69
C ARG A 39 3.80 14.14 16.54
N ALA A 40 2.54 13.97 16.93
CA ALA A 40 1.83 12.69 16.82
C ALA A 40 1.66 12.23 15.35
N PHE A 41 1.55 13.15 14.40
CA PHE A 41 1.54 12.80 12.97
C PHE A 41 2.94 12.35 12.52
N CYS A 42 3.97 13.10 12.89
CA CYS A 42 5.36 12.74 12.58
C CYS A 42 5.74 11.37 13.15
N GLU A 43 5.32 11.05 14.38
CA GLU A 43 5.52 9.75 15.01
C GLU A 43 4.82 8.63 14.25
N ARG A 44 3.55 8.79 13.87
CA ARG A 44 2.84 7.78 13.04
C ARG A 44 3.49 7.54 11.68
N VAL A 45 3.97 8.58 11.02
CA VAL A 45 4.70 8.44 9.76
C VAL A 45 6.01 7.70 10.00
N SER A 46 6.74 8.05 11.06
CA SER A 46 8.01 7.40 11.41
C SER A 46 7.81 5.92 11.74
N GLU A 47 6.78 5.58 12.51
CA GLU A 47 6.42 4.19 12.84
C GLU A 47 6.09 3.38 11.60
N ALA A 48 5.41 3.97 10.61
CA ALA A 48 5.15 3.32 9.33
C ALA A 48 6.45 3.06 8.56
N LEU A 49 7.41 3.99 8.60
CA LEU A 49 8.73 3.80 7.98
C LEU A 49 9.53 2.68 8.67
N GLU A 50 9.47 2.60 10.00
CA GLU A 50 10.10 1.54 10.78
C GLU A 50 9.48 0.16 10.49
N GLN A 51 8.17 0.11 10.25
CA GLN A 51 7.44 -1.08 9.80
C GLN A 51 7.79 -1.50 8.35
N GLY A 52 8.61 -0.73 7.63
CA GLY A 52 9.04 -1.04 6.28
C GLY A 52 8.14 -0.47 5.17
N TRP A 53 7.25 0.46 5.49
CA TRP A 53 6.52 1.23 4.49
C TRP A 53 7.42 2.28 3.84
N ARG A 54 7.07 2.71 2.64
CA ARG A 54 7.77 3.74 1.86
C ARG A 54 6.85 4.95 1.68
N LEU A 55 7.41 6.16 1.73
CA LEU A 55 6.65 7.36 1.41
C LEU A 55 6.30 7.38 -0.08
N TYR A 56 5.04 7.68 -0.38
CA TYR A 56 4.58 7.89 -1.75
C TYR A 56 4.40 9.38 -2.02
N GLY A 57 5.28 9.91 -2.87
CA GLY A 57 5.25 11.31 -3.28
C GLY A 57 5.49 12.30 -2.13
N SER A 58 5.08 13.55 -2.35
CA SER A 58 5.19 14.64 -1.38
C SER A 58 3.98 14.67 -0.43
N PRO A 59 4.16 15.12 0.83
CA PRO A 59 3.04 15.34 1.73
C PRO A 59 2.11 16.43 1.20
N SER A 60 0.83 16.27 1.46
CA SER A 60 -0.20 17.28 1.20
C SER A 60 -0.54 18.00 2.51
N LEU A 61 -0.51 19.33 2.49
CA LEU A 61 -0.89 20.16 3.64
C LEU A 61 -2.11 20.98 3.28
N HIS A 62 -3.08 21.07 4.21
CA HIS A 62 -4.29 21.85 4.04
C HIS A 62 -4.64 22.58 5.32
N TRP A 63 -4.98 23.86 5.23
CA TRP A 63 -5.46 24.62 6.38
C TRP A 63 -6.96 24.38 6.58
N ASP A 64 -7.32 23.76 7.70
CA ASP A 64 -8.71 23.55 8.08
C ASP A 64 -9.23 24.79 8.83
N THR A 65 -10.17 25.52 8.21
CA THR A 65 -10.76 26.73 8.80
C THR A 65 -11.76 26.44 9.90
N SER A 66 -12.33 25.23 9.96
CA SER A 66 -13.31 24.84 10.98
C SER A 66 -12.62 24.48 12.30
N GLU A 67 -11.51 23.76 12.23
CA GLU A 67 -10.71 23.37 13.41
C GLU A 67 -9.56 24.35 13.69
N ASN A 68 -9.37 25.35 12.82
CA ASN A 68 -8.30 26.34 12.88
C ASN A 68 -6.91 25.69 13.05
N CYS A 69 -6.65 24.64 12.27
CA CYS A 69 -5.41 23.88 12.33
C CYS A 69 -4.89 23.45 10.95
N MET A 70 -3.58 23.26 10.83
CA MET A 70 -2.97 22.63 9.67
C MET A 70 -3.24 21.13 9.72
N LYS A 71 -3.86 20.59 8.67
CA LYS A 71 -3.98 19.15 8.44
C LYS A 71 -2.90 18.71 7.45
N ALA A 72 -2.18 17.67 7.83
CA ALA A 72 -1.20 17.00 6.99
C ALA A 72 -1.74 15.64 6.52
N ALA A 73 -1.41 15.31 5.29
CA ALA A 73 -1.69 14.02 4.68
C ALA A 73 -0.42 13.49 4.01
N GLN A 74 -0.03 12.27 4.36
CA GLN A 74 1.12 11.58 3.77
C GLN A 74 0.69 10.18 3.35
N ALA A 75 0.87 9.88 2.07
CA ALA A 75 0.67 8.54 1.56
C ALA A 75 1.90 7.67 1.86
N VAL A 76 1.65 6.45 2.33
CA VAL A 76 2.65 5.41 2.52
C VAL A 76 2.23 4.16 1.75
N VAL A 77 3.20 3.53 1.10
CA VAL A 77 3.00 2.34 0.27
C VAL A 77 3.92 1.23 0.74
N TRP A 78 3.48 0.00 0.58
CA TRP A 78 4.32 -1.15 0.88
C TRP A 78 5.51 -1.18 -0.08
N LYS A 79 6.70 -1.47 0.46
CA LYS A 79 7.97 -1.44 -0.30
C LYS A 79 7.99 -2.33 -1.54
N ASP A 80 7.22 -3.42 -1.53
CA ASP A 80 7.15 -4.40 -2.63
C ASP A 80 5.92 -4.16 -3.54
N ALA A 81 5.09 -3.16 -3.26
CA ALA A 81 4.03 -2.78 -4.19
C ALA A 81 4.65 -2.00 -5.35
N GLU A 82 4.65 -2.59 -6.55
CA GLU A 82 4.97 -1.85 -7.78
C GLU A 82 3.93 -0.74 -7.97
N VAL A 83 4.27 0.47 -7.52
CA VAL A 83 3.48 1.65 -7.82
C VAL A 83 3.98 2.21 -9.13
N ILE A 84 3.25 1.91 -10.20
CA ILE A 84 3.52 2.43 -11.54
C ILE A 84 3.43 3.96 -11.46
N LYS A 85 4.53 4.63 -11.78
CA LYS A 85 4.74 6.07 -11.59
C LYS A 85 4.46 6.85 -12.85
#